data_AF-A0A0R2VF94-F1
#
_entry.id   AF-A0A0R2VF94-F1
#
_cell.length_a   1.000
_cell.length_b   1.000
_cell.length_c   1.000
_cell.angle_alpha   90.00
_cell.angle_beta   90.00
_cell.angle_gamma   90.00
#
_symmetry.space_group_name_H-M   'P 1'
#
loop_
_entity.id
_entity.type
_entity.pdbx_description
1 polymer ?
#
loop_
_entity_poly.entity_id
_entity_poly.type
_entity_poly.pdbx_seq_one_letter_code
_entity_poly.pdbx_strand_id
1 'polypeptide(L)'
;MSATTDIYFVSGNRDFLIGKDFFKSSNITPLSDITQIEMSGQEALIMHGDTLCTDDTEYQEYRIQVHSNEWKNTFLKKPVEERLSICNDLREKSEEAKKNKQEYIMDVNSDAVHGAFRDNGYPPLLIHGHTHRLNTHDYRFENHVCQRWVLGDWHKKGNYIVWNSNEIKFLYLD
;
A
#
# COMPACT_ATOMS: atom_id res chain seq x y z
N MET A 1 22.35 4.31 24.63
CA MET A 1 21.64 3.16 24.03
C MET A 1 21.82 3.28 22.52
N SER A 2 22.30 2.24 21.83
CA SER A 2 22.19 2.24 20.37
C SER A 2 20.69 2.22 20.07
N ALA A 3 20.16 3.28 19.49
CA ALA A 3 18.74 3.37 19.19
C ALA A 3 18.43 2.30 18.12
N THR A 4 17.69 1.27 18.52
CA THR A 4 17.12 0.32 17.57
C THR A 4 15.91 0.98 16.94
N THR A 5 15.88 1.07 15.62
CA THR A 5 14.73 1.56 14.87
C THR A 5 13.72 0.44 14.71
N ASP A 6 12.49 0.65 15.18
CA ASP A 6 11.40 -0.28 14.89
C ASP A 6 11.01 -0.20 13.41
N ILE A 7 10.86 -1.36 12.77
CA ILE A 7 10.54 -1.46 11.35
C ILE A 7 9.20 -2.19 11.20
N TYR A 8 8.31 -1.57 10.45
CA TYR A 8 6.97 -2.08 10.16
C TYR A 8 6.79 -2.30 8.66
N PHE A 9 5.95 -3.26 8.28
CA PHE A 9 5.73 -3.61 6.87
C PHE A 9 4.25 -3.84 6.57
N VAL A 10 3.69 -3.03 5.66
CA VAL A 10 2.40 -3.28 5.02
C VAL A 10 2.68 -3.97 3.69
N SER A 11 2.03 -5.12 3.46
CA SER A 11 2.18 -5.84 2.19
C SER A 11 1.58 -5.05 1.04
N GLY A 12 2.26 -5.03 -0.10
CA GLY A 12 1.73 -4.54 -1.35
C GLY A 12 1.28 -5.65 -2.29
N ASN A 13 0.84 -5.24 -3.48
CA ASN A 13 0.32 -6.15 -4.50
C ASN A 13 1.38 -7.03 -5.18
N ARG A 14 2.67 -6.83 -4.86
CA ARG A 14 3.79 -7.62 -5.41
C ARG A 14 4.44 -8.56 -4.39
N ASP A 15 4.21 -8.34 -3.11
CA ASP A 15 4.94 -8.96 -1.99
C ASP A 15 4.03 -9.45 -0.85
N PHE A 16 2.72 -9.56 -1.09
CA PHE A 16 1.70 -10.15 -0.18
C PHE A 16 1.94 -11.61 0.24
N LEU A 17 2.97 -12.27 -0.30
CA LEU A 17 3.39 -13.62 0.07
C LEU A 17 4.54 -13.66 1.09
N ILE A 18 5.09 -12.50 1.49
CA ILE A 18 6.11 -12.46 2.54
C ILE A 18 5.56 -13.10 3.82
N GLY A 19 6.29 -14.10 4.30
CA GLY A 19 5.86 -14.98 5.37
C GLY A 19 6.54 -14.70 6.71
N LYS A 20 6.07 -15.40 7.76
CA LYS A 20 6.54 -15.27 9.15
C LYS A 20 8.05 -15.44 9.30
N ASP A 21 8.68 -16.31 8.52
CA ASP A 21 10.12 -16.57 8.60
C ASP A 21 10.94 -15.35 8.19
N PHE A 22 10.51 -14.61 7.17
CA PHE A 22 11.15 -13.36 6.76
C PHE A 22 11.06 -12.31 7.88
N PHE A 23 9.86 -12.08 8.41
CA PHE A 23 9.64 -11.12 9.49
C PHE A 23 10.46 -11.46 10.75
N LYS A 24 10.51 -12.76 11.11
CA LYS A 24 11.32 -13.24 12.23
C LYS A 24 12.82 -13.01 12.01
N SER A 25 13.34 -13.28 10.82
CA SER A 25 14.77 -13.10 10.51
C SER A 25 15.20 -11.64 10.39
N SER A 26 14.26 -10.74 10.07
CA SER A 26 14.54 -9.32 9.80
C SER A 26 14.18 -8.39 10.95
N ASN A 27 13.53 -8.90 12.01
CA ASN A 27 12.98 -8.08 13.10
C ASN A 27 12.00 -7.01 12.60
N ILE A 28 11.23 -7.33 11.56
CA ILE A 28 10.21 -6.46 10.97
C ILE A 28 8.83 -6.91 11.49
N THR A 29 8.02 -5.95 11.94
CA THR A 29 6.64 -6.22 12.37
C THR A 29 5.68 -6.09 11.18
N PRO A 30 4.99 -7.16 10.76
CA PRO A 30 3.96 -7.06 9.73
C PRO A 30 2.74 -6.30 10.26
N LEU A 31 2.16 -5.46 9.41
CA LEU A 31 0.92 -4.73 9.63
C LEU A 31 -0.18 -5.28 8.73
N SER A 32 -1.45 -5.05 9.10
CA SER A 32 -2.59 -5.33 8.23
C SER A 32 -2.63 -4.35 7.05
N ASP A 33 -3.31 -4.74 5.96
CA ASP A 33 -3.48 -3.94 4.73
C ASP A 33 -3.91 -2.49 5.02
N ILE A 34 -4.74 -2.32 6.05
CA ILE A 34 -5.15 -1.04 6.61
C ILE A 34 -4.74 -1.05 8.08
N THR A 35 -3.94 -0.08 8.49
CA THR A 35 -3.49 0.06 9.88
C THR A 35 -3.55 1.50 10.31
N GLN A 36 -4.23 1.78 11.42
CA GLN A 36 -4.19 3.08 12.06
C GLN A 36 -3.01 3.15 13.02
N ILE A 37 -2.22 4.21 12.91
CA ILE A 37 -1.10 4.50 13.81
C ILE A 37 -1.28 5.88 14.42
N GLU A 38 -0.65 6.12 15.56
CA GLU A 38 -0.61 7.41 16.21
C GLU A 38 0.84 7.83 16.43
N MET A 39 1.16 9.07 16.14
CA MET A 39 2.46 9.65 16.47
C MET A 39 2.30 11.11 16.89
N SER A 40 2.88 11.45 18.04
CA SER A 40 2.81 12.81 18.62
C SER A 40 1.38 13.36 18.77
N GLY A 41 0.41 12.50 19.10
CA GLY A 41 -0.99 12.89 19.29
C GLY A 41 -1.78 13.11 17.98
N GLN A 42 -1.23 12.72 16.83
CA GLN A 42 -1.90 12.76 15.55
C GLN A 42 -2.00 11.35 14.96
N GLU A 43 -3.18 11.00 14.46
CA GLU A 43 -3.44 9.69 13.87
C GLU A 43 -3.20 9.69 12.36
N ALA A 44 -2.79 8.54 11.84
CA ALA A 44 -2.64 8.29 10.43
C ALA A 44 -3.17 6.89 10.06
N LEU A 45 -3.88 6.80 8.95
CA LEU A 45 -4.23 5.55 8.31
C LEU A 45 -3.14 5.17 7.31
N ILE A 46 -2.51 4.02 7.48
CA ILE A 46 -1.44 3.51 6.61
C ILE A 46 -1.97 2.33 5.80
N MET A 47 -1.69 2.33 4.50
CA MET A 47 -2.03 1.23 3.59
C MET A 47 -1.13 1.21 2.36
N HIS A 48 -1.14 0.12 1.60
CA HIS A 48 -0.48 0.10 0.28
C HIS A 48 -1.20 1.01 -0.72
N GLY A 49 -2.55 1.00 -0.71
CA GLY A 49 -3.41 1.89 -1.50
C GLY A 49 -4.08 1.22 -2.70
N ASP A 50 -3.73 -0.02 -3.02
CA ASP A 50 -4.36 -0.80 -4.10
C ASP A 50 -5.83 -1.15 -3.82
N THR A 51 -6.22 -1.21 -2.55
CA THR A 51 -7.63 -1.35 -2.13
C THR A 51 -8.50 -0.14 -2.47
N LEU A 52 -7.89 1.03 -2.74
CA LEU A 52 -8.60 2.25 -3.10
C LEU A 52 -8.91 2.33 -4.59
N CYS A 53 -8.28 1.49 -5.43
CA CYS A 53 -8.48 1.45 -6.88
C CYS A 53 -9.70 0.60 -7.26
N THR A 54 -10.88 0.96 -6.76
CA THR A 54 -12.10 0.14 -6.89
C THR A 54 -12.72 0.16 -8.28
N ASP A 55 -12.33 1.11 -9.14
CA ASP A 55 -12.77 1.16 -10.53
C ASP A 55 -12.07 0.10 -11.41
N ASP A 56 -10.91 -0.40 -10.98
CA ASP A 56 -10.27 -1.57 -11.60
C ASP A 56 -10.85 -2.87 -11.03
N THR A 57 -12.08 -3.18 -11.44
CA THR A 57 -12.82 -4.35 -10.93
C THR A 57 -12.09 -5.67 -11.18
N GLU A 58 -11.47 -5.83 -12.34
CA GLU A 58 -10.66 -7.02 -12.68
C GLU A 58 -9.49 -7.19 -11.71
N TYR A 59 -8.79 -6.09 -11.37
CA TYR A 59 -7.73 -6.12 -10.38
C TYR A 59 -8.26 -6.47 -8.99
N GLN A 60 -9.39 -5.89 -8.57
CA GLN A 60 -9.97 -6.18 -7.25
C GLN A 60 -10.41 -7.65 -7.12
N GLU A 61 -11.01 -8.23 -8.16
CA GLU A 61 -11.37 -9.66 -8.20
C GLU A 61 -10.11 -10.55 -8.10
N TYR A 62 -9.09 -10.24 -8.89
CA TYR A 62 -7.81 -10.93 -8.83
C TYR A 62 -7.15 -10.82 -7.45
N ARG A 63 -7.17 -9.63 -6.85
CA ARG A 63 -6.63 -9.38 -5.50
C ARG A 63 -7.29 -10.27 -4.46
N ILE A 64 -8.63 -10.35 -4.48
CA ILE A 64 -9.39 -11.22 -3.57
C ILE A 64 -8.94 -12.69 -3.74
N GLN A 65 -8.79 -13.15 -4.98
CA GLN A 65 -8.36 -14.51 -5.27
C GLN A 65 -6.97 -14.81 -4.69
N VAL A 66 -5.96 -13.98 -4.99
CA VAL A 66 -4.57 -14.25 -4.62
C VAL A 66 -4.26 -13.95 -3.15
N HIS A 67 -5.09 -13.14 -2.48
CA HIS A 67 -4.98 -12.93 -1.04
C HIS A 67 -5.62 -14.07 -0.22
N SER A 68 -6.44 -14.92 -0.82
CA SER A 68 -7.08 -16.04 -0.13
C SER A 68 -6.08 -17.06 0.42
N ASN A 69 -6.41 -17.64 1.58
CA ASN A 69 -5.58 -18.68 2.20
C ASN A 69 -5.44 -19.92 1.31
N GLU A 70 -6.50 -20.29 0.59
CA GLU A 70 -6.49 -21.42 -0.34
C GLU A 70 -5.47 -21.21 -1.46
N TRP A 71 -5.51 -20.04 -2.11
CA TRP A 71 -4.58 -19.69 -3.17
C TRP A 71 -3.14 -19.65 -2.64
N LYS A 72 -2.89 -18.94 -1.53
CA LYS A 72 -1.56 -18.83 -0.92
C LYS A 72 -0.98 -20.20 -0.57
N ASN A 73 -1.77 -21.07 0.07
CA ASN A 73 -1.33 -22.41 0.47
C ASN A 73 -1.04 -23.30 -0.76
N THR A 74 -1.86 -23.20 -1.80
CA THR A 74 -1.66 -23.98 -3.03
C THR A 74 -0.44 -23.50 -3.80
N PHE A 75 -0.29 -22.17 -3.94
CA PHE A 75 0.84 -21.55 -4.61
C PHE A 75 2.16 -21.86 -3.90
N LEU A 76 2.23 -21.72 -2.57
CA LEU A 76 3.45 -21.93 -1.79
C LEU A 76 3.91 -23.39 -1.71
N LYS A 77 3.06 -24.37 -2.03
CA LYS A 77 3.43 -25.79 -2.15
C LYS A 77 4.15 -26.15 -3.45
N LYS A 78 4.12 -25.26 -4.45
CA LYS A 78 4.77 -25.48 -5.74
C LYS A 78 6.29 -25.32 -5.64
N PRO A 79 7.08 -26.04 -6.46
CA PRO A 79 8.50 -25.80 -6.61
C PRO A 79 8.81 -24.32 -6.90
N VAL A 80 10.00 -23.86 -6.51
CA VAL A 80 10.41 -22.45 -6.68
C VAL A 80 10.34 -22.07 -8.16
N GLU A 81 10.79 -22.94 -9.05
CA GLU A 81 10.83 -22.74 -10.50
C GLU A 81 9.43 -22.51 -11.06
N GLU A 82 8.45 -23.32 -10.61
CA GLU A 82 7.05 -23.18 -11.02
C GLU A 82 6.45 -21.85 -10.52
N ARG A 83 6.74 -21.48 -9.26
CA ARG A 83 6.29 -20.19 -8.71
C ARG A 83 6.87 -19.01 -9.48
N LEU A 84 8.15 -19.06 -9.83
CA LEU A 84 8.81 -18.02 -10.62
C LEU A 84 8.20 -17.90 -12.02
N SER A 85 7.92 -19.03 -12.68
CA SER A 85 7.22 -19.04 -13.98
C SER A 85 5.86 -18.37 -13.88
N ILE A 86 5.03 -18.77 -12.91
CA ILE A 86 3.71 -18.18 -12.69
C ILE A 86 3.81 -16.67 -12.42
N CYS A 87 4.76 -16.24 -11.57
CA CYS A 87 4.96 -14.83 -11.28
C CYS A 87 5.37 -14.02 -12.52
N ASN A 88 6.17 -14.58 -13.43
CA ASN A 88 6.56 -13.91 -14.66
C ASN A 88 5.37 -13.79 -15.61
N ASP A 89 4.60 -14.86 -15.82
CA ASP A 89 3.39 -14.84 -16.64
C ASP A 89 2.37 -13.82 -16.14
N LEU A 90 2.19 -13.73 -14.81
CA LEU A 90 1.31 -12.74 -14.18
C LEU A 90 1.80 -11.31 -14.37
N ARG A 91 3.12 -11.08 -14.32
CA ARG A 91 3.70 -9.75 -14.60
C ARG A 91 3.47 -9.36 -16.05
N GLU A 92 3.72 -10.25 -17.00
CA GLU A 92 3.51 -9.98 -18.43
C GLU A 92 2.05 -9.63 -18.72
N LYS A 93 1.10 -10.45 -18.24
CA LYS A 93 -0.34 -10.18 -18.37
C LYS A 93 -0.77 -8.87 -17.73
N SER A 94 -0.22 -8.54 -16.55
CA SER A 94 -0.52 -7.29 -15.87
C SER A 94 -0.02 -6.08 -16.65
N GLU A 95 1.20 -6.14 -17.20
CA GLU A 95 1.76 -5.05 -18.01
C GLU A 95 1.03 -4.89 -19.35
N GLU A 96 0.56 -5.99 -19.96
CA GLU A 96 -0.31 -5.92 -21.14
C GLU A 96 -1.68 -5.31 -20.83
N ALA A 97 -2.32 -5.72 -19.73
CA ALA A 97 -3.61 -5.18 -19.32
C ALA A 97 -3.52 -3.67 -19.05
N LYS A 98 -2.46 -3.22 -18.36
CA LYS A 98 -2.24 -1.79 -18.07
C LYS A 98 -2.13 -0.93 -19.32
N LYS A 99 -1.52 -1.41 -20.40
CA LYS A 99 -1.42 -0.67 -21.68
C LYS A 99 -2.77 -0.33 -22.29
N ASN A 100 -3.78 -1.16 -22.02
CA ASN A 100 -5.13 -1.00 -22.57
C ASN A 100 -6.09 -0.30 -21.59
N LYS A 101 -5.69 -0.07 -20.33
CA LYS A 101 -6.50 0.62 -19.32
C LYS A 101 -6.29 2.12 -19.39
N GLN A 102 -7.37 2.88 -19.22
CA GLN A 102 -7.27 4.33 -19.07
C GLN A 102 -6.63 4.67 -17.73
N GLU A 103 -5.82 5.71 -17.72
CA GLU A 103 -5.01 6.11 -16.55
C GLU A 103 -5.85 6.32 -15.28
N TYR A 104 -7.06 6.85 -15.41
CA TYR A 104 -7.95 7.15 -14.28
C TYR A 104 -8.49 5.89 -13.61
N ILE A 105 -8.64 4.77 -14.35
CA ILE A 105 -9.13 3.49 -13.81
C ILE A 105 -8.11 2.91 -12.81
N MET A 106 -6.83 3.22 -13.03
CA MET A 106 -5.71 2.75 -12.21
C MET A 106 -5.35 3.70 -11.06
N ASP A 107 -6.05 4.84 -10.93
CA ASP A 107 -5.91 5.74 -9.79
C ASP A 107 -6.89 5.34 -8.67
N VAL A 108 -6.82 6.02 -7.53
CA VAL A 108 -7.77 5.81 -6.46
C VAL A 108 -9.17 6.28 -6.86
N ASN A 109 -10.18 5.52 -6.50
CA ASN A 109 -11.57 5.94 -6.61
C ASN A 109 -11.91 6.93 -5.48
N SER A 110 -12.57 8.02 -5.82
CA SER A 110 -12.93 9.07 -4.86
C SER A 110 -13.80 8.54 -3.73
N ASP A 111 -14.85 7.78 -4.03
CA ASP A 111 -15.78 7.26 -3.02
C ASP A 111 -15.10 6.24 -2.11
N ALA A 112 -14.17 5.43 -2.65
CA ALA A 112 -13.34 4.53 -1.85
C ALA A 112 -12.46 5.30 -0.85
N VAL A 113 -11.88 6.43 -1.25
CA VAL A 113 -11.11 7.29 -0.33
C VAL A 113 -12.03 7.91 0.75
N HIS A 114 -13.20 8.43 0.38
CA HIS A 114 -14.16 8.97 1.36
C HIS A 114 -14.63 7.89 2.34
N GLY A 115 -14.87 6.67 1.84
CA GLY A 115 -15.18 5.49 2.65
C GLY A 115 -14.06 5.15 3.62
N ALA A 116 -12.81 5.08 3.14
CA ALA A 116 -11.65 4.81 3.99
C ALA A 116 -11.51 5.82 5.15
N PHE A 117 -11.71 7.11 4.89
CA PHE A 117 -11.74 8.11 5.97
C PHE A 117 -12.91 7.88 6.93
N ARG A 118 -14.13 7.78 6.43
CA ARG A 118 -15.34 7.60 7.27
C ARG A 118 -15.25 6.35 8.14
N ASP A 119 -14.90 5.22 7.54
CA ASP A 119 -14.95 3.91 8.19
C ASP A 119 -13.85 3.76 9.27
N ASN A 120 -12.84 4.64 9.25
CA ASN A 120 -11.77 4.71 10.26
C ASN A 120 -11.86 5.96 11.16
N GLY A 121 -13.01 6.65 11.20
CA GLY A 121 -13.23 7.75 12.13
C GLY A 121 -12.57 9.08 11.73
N TYR A 122 -12.35 9.31 10.43
CA TYR A 122 -11.77 10.53 9.86
C TYR A 122 -10.37 10.88 10.41
N PRO A 123 -9.39 9.97 10.32
CA PRO A 123 -8.04 10.26 10.76
C PRO A 123 -7.48 11.49 10.01
N PRO A 124 -6.69 12.36 10.66
CA PRO A 124 -6.11 13.54 10.01
C PRO A 124 -5.26 13.21 8.78
N LEU A 125 -4.65 12.03 8.74
CA LEU A 125 -3.78 11.59 7.66
C LEU A 125 -4.23 10.22 7.11
N LEU A 126 -4.15 10.08 5.79
CA LEU A 126 -4.12 8.79 5.09
C LEU A 126 -2.84 8.74 4.26
N ILE A 127 -1.97 7.77 4.52
CA ILE A 127 -0.68 7.61 3.83
C ILE A 127 -0.70 6.31 3.05
N HIS A 128 -0.45 6.39 1.74
CA HIS A 128 -0.38 5.21 0.89
C HIS A 128 0.62 5.34 -0.27
N GLY A 129 0.84 4.25 -1.00
CA GLY A 129 1.63 4.21 -2.23
C GLY A 129 0.78 3.71 -3.39
N HIS A 130 1.25 2.64 -4.05
CA HIS A 130 0.61 1.92 -5.17
C HIS A 130 0.41 2.69 -6.48
N THR A 131 -0.14 3.90 -6.45
CA THR A 131 -0.45 4.66 -7.68
C THR A 131 0.77 5.32 -8.30
N HIS A 132 1.86 5.43 -7.52
CA HIS A 132 3.13 6.06 -7.91
C HIS A 132 3.01 7.57 -8.23
N ARG A 133 1.89 8.19 -7.84
CA ARG A 133 1.57 9.60 -8.10
C ARG A 133 1.87 10.45 -6.87
N LEU A 134 3.15 10.71 -6.60
CA LEU A 134 3.59 11.48 -5.42
C LEU A 134 2.82 12.79 -5.32
N ASN A 135 1.99 12.94 -4.29
CA ASN A 135 1.16 14.13 -4.10
C ASN A 135 0.55 14.18 -2.69
N THR A 136 0.00 15.35 -2.33
CA THR A 136 -0.90 15.55 -1.19
C THR A 136 -2.26 16.02 -1.66
N HIS A 137 -3.33 15.51 -1.06
CA HIS A 137 -4.70 15.88 -1.38
C HIS A 137 -5.45 16.26 -0.10
N ASP A 138 -6.06 17.44 -0.09
CA ASP A 138 -6.85 17.92 1.04
C ASP A 138 -8.31 17.46 0.94
N TYR A 139 -8.87 17.02 2.06
CA TYR A 139 -10.27 16.64 2.20
C TYR A 139 -10.89 17.42 3.36
N ARG A 140 -12.10 17.95 3.12
CA ARG A 140 -12.92 18.60 4.14
C ARG A 140 -14.22 17.83 4.27
N PHE A 141 -14.35 17.14 5.40
CA PHE A 141 -15.61 16.58 5.86
C PHE A 141 -16.22 17.56 6.86
N GLU A 142 -17.51 17.45 7.17
CA GLU A 142 -18.27 18.43 7.95
C GLU A 142 -17.50 19.04 9.13
N ASN A 143 -16.93 18.19 10.00
CA ASN A 143 -16.15 18.59 11.17
C ASN A 143 -14.69 18.12 11.14
N HIS A 144 -14.19 17.60 10.02
CA HIS A 144 -12.86 17.00 9.93
C HIS A 144 -12.07 17.55 8.74
N VAL A 145 -10.81 17.88 9.00
CA VAL A 145 -9.83 18.22 7.96
C VAL A 145 -8.85 17.06 7.89
N CYS A 146 -8.80 16.42 6.73
CA CYS A 146 -7.97 15.25 6.49
C CYS A 146 -7.07 15.48 5.27
N GLN A 147 -5.92 14.82 5.24
CA GLN A 147 -5.02 14.84 4.09
C GLN A 147 -4.65 13.44 3.66
N ARG A 148 -4.66 13.21 2.34
CA ARG A 148 -4.12 11.99 1.73
C ARG A 148 -2.74 12.26 1.16
N TRP A 149 -1.75 11.52 1.66
CA TRP A 149 -0.35 11.58 1.25
C TRP A 149 -0.01 10.35 0.42
N VAL A 150 0.47 10.57 -0.80
CA VAL A 150 0.82 9.51 -1.74
C VAL A 150 2.34 9.46 -1.90
N LEU A 151 2.94 8.32 -1.58
CA LEU A 151 4.34 8.04 -1.87
C LEU A 151 4.51 7.76 -3.37
N GLY A 152 5.59 8.29 -3.97
CA GLY A 152 5.98 7.95 -5.33
C GLY A 152 6.72 6.62 -5.39
N ASP A 153 6.86 6.05 -6.58
CA ASP A 153 7.82 4.96 -6.79
C ASP A 153 9.28 5.46 -6.78
N TRP A 154 10.20 4.49 -6.79
CA TRP A 154 11.63 4.75 -6.79
C TRP A 154 12.28 4.42 -8.15
N HIS A 155 11.52 4.43 -9.25
CA HIS A 155 12.09 4.13 -10.58
C HIS A 155 13.05 5.21 -11.06
N LYS A 156 12.77 6.49 -10.76
CA LYS A 156 13.62 7.63 -11.16
C LYS A 156 14.37 8.23 -9.99
N LYS A 157 13.71 8.45 -8.85
CA LYS A 157 14.28 9.05 -7.65
C LYS A 157 13.59 8.50 -6.41
N GLY A 158 14.37 8.08 -5.42
CA GLY A 158 13.82 7.64 -4.14
C GLY A 158 13.12 8.78 -3.40
N ASN A 159 12.02 8.47 -2.74
CA ASN A 159 11.24 9.42 -1.94
C ASN A 159 10.70 8.75 -0.68
N TYR A 160 10.52 9.54 0.38
CA TYR A 160 9.99 9.06 1.65
C TYR A 160 9.30 10.19 2.40
N ILE A 161 8.43 9.83 3.35
CA ILE A 161 7.81 10.79 4.25
C ILE A 161 8.59 10.79 5.56
N VAL A 162 8.94 11.98 6.04
CA VAL A 162 9.34 12.19 7.43
C VAL A 162 8.18 12.85 8.13
N TRP A 163 7.73 12.21 9.20
CA TRP A 163 6.74 12.75 10.12
C TRP A 163 7.39 12.81 11.50
N ASN A 164 7.29 13.96 12.16
CA ASN A 164 7.78 14.19 13.52
C ASN A 164 6.71 15.01 14.30
N SER A 165 7.03 15.41 15.53
CA SER A 165 6.08 16.14 16.39
C SER A 165 5.62 17.50 15.83
N ASN A 166 6.34 18.06 14.87
CA ASN A 166 6.12 19.41 14.37
C ASN A 166 5.60 19.44 12.93
N GLU A 167 5.99 18.47 12.10
CA GLU A 167 5.69 18.47 10.67
C GLU A 167 5.64 17.07 10.05
N ILE A 168 4.94 16.99 8.92
CA ILE A 168 4.99 15.90 7.95
C ILE A 168 5.45 16.47 6.61
N LYS A 169 6.43 15.85 5.96
CA LYS A 169 6.96 16.31 4.66
C LYS A 169 7.54 15.18 3.82
N PHE A 170 7.54 15.38 2.50
CA PHE A 170 8.31 14.56 1.58
C PHE A 170 9.79 14.93 1.62
N LEU A 171 10.64 13.93 1.64
CA LEU A 171 12.07 14.02 1.37
C LEU A 171 12.43 13.06 0.23
N TYR A 172 13.61 13.28 -0.35
CA TYR A 172 14.10 12.51 -1.49
C TYR A 172 15.47 11.94 -1.17
N LEU A 173 15.76 10.77 -1.72
CA LEU A 173 17.11 10.21 -1.70
C LEU A 173 17.96 10.95 -2.73
N ASP A 174 19.19 11.27 -2.34
CA ASP A 174 20.21 11.87 -3.21
C ASP A 174 20.80 10.85 -4.19
#